data_AF-A0A5R2MSJ6-F1
#
_entry.id   AF-A0A5R2MSJ6-F1
#
_cell.length_a   1.000
_cell.length_b   1.000
_cell.length_c   1.000
_cell.angle_alpha   90.00
_cell.angle_beta   90.00
_cell.angle_gamma   90.00
#
_symmetry.space_group_name_H-M   'P 1'
#
loop_
_entity.id
_entity.type
_entity.pdbx_description
1 polymer ?
#
loop_
_entity_poly.entity_id
_entity_poly.type
_entity_poly.pdbx_seq_one_letter_code
_entity_poly.pdbx_strand_id
1 'polypeptide(L)'
;AKDSNVAITLSLGGAGGDGGKSDFVHVTNFDTGEILTKGDNSYGIFAQSIGGGGGAAGAGSTETGSAETSVSLAIGGLGGVGSRGGDVTVDNHG
;
A
#
# COMPACT_ATOMS: atom_id res chain seq x y z
N ALA A 1 -36.05 -13.37 -40.46
CA ALA A 1 -35.79 -13.75 -39.06
C ALA A 1 -35.45 -12.46 -38.31
N LYS A 2 -35.89 -12.29 -37.07
CA LYS A 2 -35.37 -11.18 -36.24
C LYS A 2 -33.97 -11.58 -35.80
N ASP A 3 -32.99 -10.74 -36.09
CA ASP A 3 -31.63 -10.96 -35.59
C ASP A 3 -31.65 -10.72 -34.07
N SER A 4 -31.45 -11.77 -33.28
CA SER A 4 -31.25 -11.64 -31.84
C SER A 4 -29.85 -11.09 -31.59
N ASN A 5 -29.74 -9.99 -30.84
CA ASN A 5 -28.44 -9.44 -30.47
C ASN A 5 -27.99 -10.01 -29.12
N VAL A 6 -26.73 -10.44 -29.06
CA VAL A 6 -26.09 -10.92 -27.84
C VAL A 6 -24.95 -9.98 -27.49
N ALA A 7 -24.91 -9.51 -26.23
CA ALA A 7 -23.79 -8.72 -25.72
C ALA A 7 -22.92 -9.57 -24.79
N ILE A 8 -21.62 -9.51 -25.00
CA ILE A 8 -20.62 -10.08 -24.10
C ILE A 8 -19.75 -8.94 -23.61
N THR A 9 -19.72 -8.76 -22.29
CA THR A 9 -18.95 -7.69 -21.65
C THR A 9 -17.94 -8.29 -20.70
N LEU A 10 -16.69 -7.85 -20.81
CA LEU A 10 -15.61 -8.28 -19.94
C LEU A 10 -15.00 -7.05 -19.25
N SER A 11 -15.01 -7.06 -17.92
CA SER A 11 -14.24 -6.12 -17.12
C SER A 11 -13.02 -6.78 -16.50
N LEU A 12 -11.90 -6.06 -16.51
CA LEU A 12 -10.68 -6.46 -15.82
C LEU A 12 -10.24 -5.33 -14.89
N GLY A 13 -10.06 -5.68 -13.63
CA GLY A 13 -9.54 -4.80 -12.60
C GLY A 13 -8.06 -4.52 -12.79
N GLY A 14 -7.65 -3.28 -12.52
CA GLY A 14 -6.25 -2.90 -12.50
C GLY A 14 -5.51 -3.50 -11.31
N ALA A 15 -4.23 -3.83 -11.47
CA ALA A 15 -3.39 -4.24 -10.36
C ALA A 15 -3.14 -3.08 -9.38
N GLY A 16 -3.02 -3.39 -8.09
CA GLY A 16 -2.55 -2.45 -7.08
C GLY A 16 -1.05 -2.20 -7.21
N GLY A 17 -0.60 -1.00 -6.82
CA GLY A 17 0.83 -0.66 -6.83
C GLY A 17 1.56 -1.24 -5.62
N ASP A 18 2.85 -1.54 -5.77
CA ASP A 18 3.67 -1.99 -4.65
C ASP A 18 3.95 -0.87 -3.64
N GLY A 19 4.18 -1.26 -2.39
CA GLY A 19 4.52 -0.36 -1.30
C GLY A 19 5.92 0.22 -1.45
N GLY A 20 6.08 1.47 -1.03
CA GLY A 20 7.37 2.16 -1.07
C GLY A 20 8.42 1.49 -0.19
N LYS A 21 9.66 1.44 -0.66
CA LYS A 21 10.79 0.98 0.14
C LYS A 21 11.12 2.01 1.21
N SER A 22 11.36 1.56 2.43
CA SER A 22 11.97 2.38 3.47
C SER A 22 13.48 2.28 3.44
N ASP A 23 14.14 3.13 4.22
CA ASP A 23 15.60 3.17 4.33
C ASP A 23 16.04 3.10 5.80
N PHE A 24 17.34 2.99 6.01
CA PHE A 24 17.99 2.99 7.31
C PHE A 24 17.70 4.28 8.10
N VAL A 25 17.39 4.12 9.39
CA VAL A 25 17.29 5.24 10.33
C VAL A 25 18.49 5.20 11.26
N HIS A 26 19.34 6.23 11.18
CA HIS A 26 20.47 6.44 12.09
C HIS A 26 20.23 7.68 12.95
N VAL A 27 20.23 7.52 14.26
CA VAL A 27 20.25 8.62 15.21
C VAL A 27 21.55 8.56 16.02
N THR A 28 22.25 9.68 16.15
CA THR A 28 23.43 9.81 17.02
C THR A 28 23.20 10.93 18.02
N ASN A 29 23.28 10.61 19.31
CA ASN A 29 23.40 11.56 20.40
C ASN A 29 24.87 11.61 20.83
N PHE A 30 25.52 12.75 20.65
CA PHE A 30 26.96 12.92 20.91
C PHE A 30 27.24 13.14 22.41
N ASP A 31 28.51 13.04 22.84
CA ASP A 31 28.96 13.03 24.26
C ASP A 31 28.51 14.22 25.14
N THR A 32 27.93 15.26 24.54
CA THR A 32 27.42 16.46 25.24
C THR A 32 25.90 16.60 25.12
N GLY A 33 25.22 15.58 24.61
CA GLY A 33 23.81 15.61 24.27
C GLY A 33 22.96 15.11 25.42
N GLU A 34 22.44 16.02 26.24
CA GLU A 34 21.54 15.62 27.32
C GLU A 34 20.13 15.31 26.80
N ILE A 35 19.59 14.13 27.14
CA ILE A 35 18.19 13.76 26.90
C ILE A 35 17.48 13.64 28.27
N LEU A 36 16.68 14.65 28.61
CA LEU A 36 15.88 14.69 29.83
C LEU A 36 14.40 14.49 29.52
N THR A 37 13.80 13.43 30.06
CA THR A 37 12.35 13.15 29.96
C THR A 37 11.67 13.28 31.33
N LYS A 38 10.42 13.77 31.37
CA LYS A 38 9.64 13.95 32.61
C LYS A 38 8.16 13.67 32.38
N GLY A 39 7.53 12.96 33.31
CA GLY A 39 6.11 12.60 33.23
C GLY A 39 5.87 11.32 32.42
N ASP A 40 4.60 10.88 32.40
CA ASP A 40 4.23 9.60 31.81
C ASP A 40 4.33 9.62 30.28
N ASN A 41 4.65 8.46 29.69
CA ASN A 41 4.81 8.27 28.23
C ASN A 41 5.88 9.16 27.56
N SER A 42 6.89 9.62 28.30
CA SER A 42 7.95 10.49 27.75
C SER A 42 9.13 9.69 27.20
N TYR A 43 9.12 9.42 25.90
CA TYR A 43 10.24 8.80 25.18
C TYR A 43 11.37 9.81 24.93
N GLY A 44 12.63 9.39 25.16
CA GLY A 44 13.82 10.22 24.90
C GLY A 44 14.18 10.29 23.42
N ILE A 45 14.41 9.12 22.80
CA ILE A 45 14.52 8.96 21.35
C ILE A 45 13.52 7.90 20.92
N PHE A 46 12.73 8.23 19.90
CA PHE A 46 11.85 7.30 19.21
C PHE A 46 12.23 7.30 17.74
N ALA A 47 12.74 6.17 17.25
CA ALA A 47 13.24 6.01 15.89
C ALA A 47 12.58 4.81 15.24
N GLN A 48 12.12 4.95 14.00
CA GLN A 48 11.40 3.90 13.28
C GLN A 48 11.66 4.00 11.77
N SER A 49 11.97 2.87 11.15
CA SER A 49 11.93 2.72 9.70
C SER A 49 10.73 1.87 9.30
N ILE A 50 9.83 2.42 8.48
CA ILE A 50 8.56 1.79 8.12
C ILE A 50 8.49 1.61 6.62
N GLY A 51 8.48 0.35 6.16
CA GLY A 51 8.21 -0.01 4.78
C GLY A 51 6.76 0.30 4.40
N GLY A 52 6.54 0.82 3.20
CA GLY A 52 5.21 1.13 2.69
C GLY A 52 4.36 -0.12 2.50
N GLY A 53 3.06 -0.03 2.79
CA GLY A 53 2.09 -1.06 2.46
C GLY A 53 1.81 -1.13 0.96
N GLY A 54 1.42 -2.31 0.46
CA GLY A 54 0.97 -2.49 -0.92
C GLY A 54 -0.42 -1.88 -1.15
N GLY A 55 -0.69 -1.48 -2.40
CA GLY A 55 -1.94 -0.89 -2.83
C GLY A 55 -3.03 -1.92 -3.10
N ALA A 56 -4.28 -1.55 -2.86
CA ALA A 56 -5.42 -2.36 -3.24
C ALA A 56 -5.54 -2.45 -4.77
N ALA A 57 -6.03 -3.60 -5.24
CA ALA A 57 -6.40 -3.75 -6.64
C ALA A 57 -7.65 -2.94 -6.99
N GLY A 58 -7.72 -2.45 -8.23
CA GLY A 58 -8.92 -1.84 -8.77
C GLY A 58 -9.94 -2.90 -9.21
N ALA A 59 -11.23 -2.59 -9.07
CA ALA A 59 -12.28 -3.34 -9.74
C ALA A 59 -12.44 -2.86 -11.18
N GLY A 60 -12.62 -3.77 -12.14
CA GLY A 60 -12.98 -3.43 -13.51
C GLY A 60 -14.45 -3.04 -13.57
N SER A 61 -14.76 -1.89 -14.15
CA SER A 61 -16.14 -1.46 -14.41
C SER A 61 -16.43 -1.47 -15.90
N THR A 62 -17.59 -1.99 -16.27
CA THR A 62 -18.07 -2.01 -17.67
C THR A 62 -19.58 -1.96 -17.70
N GLU A 63 -20.09 -1.22 -18.68
CA GLU A 63 -21.51 -1.17 -18.97
C GLU A 63 -21.87 -2.15 -20.08
N THR A 64 -22.95 -2.91 -19.90
CA THR A 64 -23.48 -3.78 -20.95
C THR A 64 -24.61 -3.07 -21.67
N GLY A 65 -24.46 -2.88 -22.99
CA GLY A 65 -25.51 -2.26 -23.82
C GLY A 65 -26.77 -3.13 -23.93
N SER A 66 -27.82 -2.57 -24.54
CA SER A 66 -29.08 -3.30 -24.74
C SER A 66 -28.91 -4.51 -25.66
N ALA A 67 -29.09 -5.70 -25.09
CA ALA A 67 -29.08 -6.96 -25.82
C ALA A 67 -30.22 -7.87 -25.35
N GLU A 68 -30.78 -8.65 -26.28
CA GLU A 68 -31.78 -9.69 -26.00
C GLU A 68 -31.20 -10.78 -25.09
N THR A 69 -29.88 -10.98 -25.09
CA THR A 69 -29.17 -11.84 -24.13
C THR A 69 -27.82 -11.23 -23.80
N SER A 70 -27.43 -11.22 -22.54
CA SER A 70 -26.14 -10.72 -22.11
C SER A 70 -25.38 -11.70 -21.22
N VAL A 71 -24.06 -11.71 -21.39
CA VAL A 71 -23.10 -12.39 -20.51
C VAL A 71 -22.08 -11.37 -20.05
N SER A 72 -21.97 -11.18 -18.74
CA SER A 72 -20.95 -10.33 -18.13
C SER A 72 -19.95 -11.17 -17.35
N LEU A 73 -18.67 -10.87 -17.54
CA LEU A 73 -17.58 -11.45 -16.77
C LEU A 73 -16.76 -10.32 -16.17
N ALA A 74 -16.51 -10.40 -14.86
CA ALA A 74 -15.67 -9.45 -14.14
C ALA A 74 -14.51 -10.20 -13.50
N ILE A 75 -13.29 -9.77 -13.80
CA ILE A 75 -12.05 -10.32 -13.22
C ILE A 75 -11.43 -9.22 -12.37
N GLY A 76 -11.21 -9.51 -11.08
CA GLY A 76 -10.53 -8.57 -10.18
C GLY A 76 -9.03 -8.42 -10.51
N GLY A 77 -8.44 -7.29 -10.13
CA GLY A 77 -6.99 -7.13 -10.17
C GLY A 77 -6.29 -7.82 -8.99
N LEU A 78 -4.98 -7.99 -9.10
CA LEU A 78 -4.12 -8.41 -7.98
C LEU A 78 -3.72 -7.19 -7.14
N GLY A 79 -3.70 -7.33 -5.82
CA GLY A 79 -3.15 -6.28 -4.94
C GLY A 79 -1.63 -6.15 -5.09
N GLY A 80 -1.08 -5.01 -4.70
CA GLY A 80 0.36 -4.78 -4.66
C GLY A 80 1.01 -5.42 -3.44
N VAL A 81 2.31 -5.68 -3.52
CA VAL A 81 3.09 -6.20 -2.39
C VAL A 81 3.53 -5.07 -1.46
N GLY A 82 3.61 -5.32 -0.16
CA GLY A 82 4.22 -4.37 0.78
C GLY A 82 5.76 -4.39 0.74
N SER A 83 6.38 -3.45 1.45
CA SER A 83 7.82 -3.42 1.70
C SER A 83 8.13 -3.61 3.18
N ARG A 84 9.37 -4.03 3.47
CA ARG A 84 9.92 -4.10 4.83
C ARG A 84 10.45 -2.74 5.27
N GLY A 85 10.45 -2.52 6.59
CA GLY A 85 11.25 -1.49 7.27
C GLY A 85 12.75 -1.69 7.03
N GLY A 86 13.52 -0.61 7.10
CA GLY A 86 14.98 -0.63 7.14
C GLY A 86 15.49 -0.86 8.56
N ASP A 87 16.80 -1.02 8.69
CA ASP A 87 17.45 -1.10 10.01
C ASP A 87 17.26 0.22 10.78
N VAL A 88 17.31 0.13 12.11
CA VAL A 88 17.24 1.29 12.99
C VAL A 88 18.41 1.21 13.96
N THR A 89 19.29 2.20 13.90
CA THR A 89 20.43 2.36 14.82
C THR A 89 20.29 3.66 15.58
N VAL A 90 20.41 3.56 16.90
CA VAL A 90 20.50 4.70 17.80
C VAL A 90 21.82 4.58 18.55
N ASP A 91 22.76 5.47 18.24
CA ASP A 91 24.01 5.61 18.96
C ASP A 91 23.86 6.72 19.99
N ASN A 92 24.05 6.40 21.26
CA ASN A 92 23.99 7.37 22.35
C ASN A 92 25.34 7.41 23.07
N HIS A 93 25.95 8.58 23.09
CA HIS A 93 27.29 8.79 23.63
C HIS A 93 27.33 9.59 24.94
N GLY A 94 26.30 10.34 25.32
CA GLY A 94 26.23 10.96 26.66
C GLY A 94 25.47 12.27 26.74
#